data_AF-A0A126RQ82-F1
#
_entry.id   AF-A0A126RQ82-F1
#
_cell.length_a   1.000
_cell.length_b   1.000
_cell.length_c   1.000
_cell.angle_alpha   90.00
_cell.angle_beta   90.00
_cell.angle_gamma   90.00
#
_symmetry.space_group_name_H-M   'P 1'
#
loop_
_entity.id
_entity.type
_entity.pdbx_description
1 polymer ?
#
loop_
_entity_poly.entity_id
_entity_poly.type
_entity_poly.pdbx_seq_one_letter_code
_entity_poly.pdbx_strand_id
1 'polypeptide(L)'
;MTMQTNAKRSAASIKIIKRDPSDLIGGLRAMLDRLGPEVNKHDRADILIKACIGEGVNTASRIFEIAARLGFSHGHVPIRLKHGIGIHWTVDAVGVYKDLSG
;
A
#
# COMPACT_ATOMS: atom_id res chain seq x y z
N MET A 1 30.46 32.42 -26.12
CA MET A 1 29.40 32.57 -25.11
C MET A 1 28.24 31.70 -25.54
N THR A 2 28.23 30.43 -25.15
CA THR A 2 27.33 29.42 -25.74
C THR A 2 26.24 29.09 -24.74
N MET A 3 25.00 29.43 -25.10
CA MET A 3 23.81 29.21 -24.28
C MET A 3 23.55 27.71 -24.08
N GLN A 4 23.52 27.27 -22.81
CA GLN A 4 23.19 25.91 -22.44
C GLN A 4 21.67 25.74 -22.46
N THR A 5 21.18 24.93 -23.38
CA THR A 5 19.76 24.66 -23.59
C THR A 5 19.17 23.92 -22.39
N ASN A 6 18.11 24.52 -21.82
CA ASN A 6 17.28 23.96 -20.77
C ASN A 6 16.64 22.63 -21.24
N ALA A 7 17.18 21.51 -20.77
CA ALA A 7 16.65 20.19 -21.02
C ALA A 7 15.33 20.03 -20.24
N LYS A 8 14.22 20.08 -20.98
CA LYS A 8 12.88 19.66 -20.55
C LYS A 8 12.99 18.36 -19.76
N ARG A 9 12.77 18.41 -18.43
CA ARG A 9 12.56 17.21 -17.61
C ARG A 9 11.23 16.59 -18.05
N SER A 10 11.28 15.78 -19.09
CA SER A 10 10.16 14.98 -19.56
C SER A 10 9.91 13.86 -18.55
N ALA A 11 8.72 13.85 -17.95
CA ALA A 11 8.24 12.85 -16.99
C ALA A 11 7.95 11.48 -17.65
N ALA A 12 8.76 11.05 -18.61
CA ALA A 12 8.50 9.91 -19.47
C ALA A 12 9.33 8.65 -19.12
N SER A 13 9.75 8.49 -17.86
CA SER A 13 10.52 7.30 -17.45
C SER A 13 10.16 6.77 -16.06
N ILE A 14 8.92 6.94 -15.62
CA ILE A 14 8.39 6.07 -14.57
C ILE A 14 8.17 4.70 -15.21
N LYS A 15 9.23 3.90 -15.28
CA LYS A 15 9.07 2.45 -15.38
C LYS A 15 8.22 2.08 -14.17
N ILE A 16 6.97 1.71 -14.40
CA ILE A 16 6.18 1.01 -13.38
C ILE A 16 6.93 -0.31 -13.20
N ILE A 17 7.90 -0.33 -12.28
CA ILE A 17 8.58 -1.54 -11.87
C ILE A 17 7.46 -2.35 -11.23
N LYS A 18 6.87 -3.29 -11.96
CA LYS A 18 6.01 -4.30 -11.36
C LYS A 18 6.93 -5.08 -10.42
N ARG A 19 6.96 -4.67 -9.15
CA ARG A 19 7.73 -5.35 -8.11
C ARG A 19 7.25 -6.81 -8.10
N ASP A 20 8.17 -7.76 -8.05
CA ASP A 20 7.78 -9.16 -7.99
C ASP A 20 6.88 -9.37 -6.76
N PRO A 21 5.78 -10.16 -6.84
CA PRO A 21 4.90 -10.37 -5.69
C PRO A 21 5.61 -10.92 -4.45
N SER A 22 6.70 -11.67 -4.62
CA SER A 22 7.54 -12.15 -3.51
C SER A 22 8.37 -11.02 -2.89
N ASP A 23 8.92 -10.12 -3.72
CA ASP A 23 9.62 -8.91 -3.26
C ASP A 23 8.67 -7.96 -2.51
N LEU A 24 7.43 -7.83 -2.98
CA LEU A 24 6.41 -7.04 -2.29
C LEU A 24 6.14 -7.61 -0.89
N ILE A 25 5.88 -8.91 -0.78
CA ILE A 25 5.55 -9.53 0.51
C ILE A 25 6.75 -9.53 1.45
N GLY A 26 7.95 -9.78 0.93
CA GLY A 26 9.18 -9.66 1.69
C GLY A 26 9.37 -8.24 2.25
N GLY A 27 9.16 -7.21 1.41
CA GLY A 27 9.21 -5.81 1.81
C GLY A 27 8.18 -5.45 2.88
N LEU A 28 6.93 -5.89 2.71
CA LEU A 28 5.85 -5.65 3.67
C LEU A 28 6.12 -6.36 5.01
N ARG A 29 6.65 -7.59 5.00
CA ARG A 29 7.06 -8.28 6.22
C ARG A 29 8.18 -7.53 6.94
N ALA A 30 9.24 -7.16 6.22
CA ALA A 30 10.35 -6.42 6.79
C ALA A 30 9.91 -5.05 7.37
N MET A 31 8.93 -4.40 6.74
CA MET A 31 8.31 -3.18 7.28
C MET A 31 7.57 -3.46 8.59
N LEU A 32 6.75 -4.51 8.64
CA LEU A 32 5.98 -4.88 9.84
C LEU A 32 6.87 -5.34 11.00
N ASP A 33 7.99 -6.00 10.72
CA ASP A 33 8.94 -6.47 11.73
C ASP A 33 9.73 -5.32 12.38
N ARG A 34 9.84 -4.18 11.69
CA ARG A 34 10.44 -2.94 12.24
C ARG A 34 9.49 -2.17 13.15
N LEU A 35 8.21 -2.52 13.18
CA LEU A 35 7.25 -1.90 14.10
C LEU A 35 7.54 -2.40 15.51
N GLY A 36 7.70 -1.47 16.45
CA GLY A 36 7.96 -1.78 17.84
C GLY A 36 6.80 -2.54 18.50
N PRO A 37 7.05 -3.19 19.65
CA PRO A 37 6.04 -3.97 20.37
C PRO A 37 4.85 -3.12 20.85
N GLU A 38 5.02 -1.80 20.98
CA GLU A 38 3.95 -0.86 21.31
C GLU A 38 2.88 -0.70 20.21
N VAL A 39 3.17 -1.09 18.97
CA VAL A 39 2.20 -0.96 17.88
C VAL A 39 1.19 -2.09 17.97
N ASN A 40 -0.06 -1.73 18.30
CA ASN A 40 -1.13 -2.70 18.46
C ASN A 40 -1.52 -3.35 17.12
N LYS A 41 -2.26 -4.46 17.17
CA LYS A 41 -2.62 -5.23 15.98
C LYS A 41 -3.47 -4.47 14.98
N HIS A 42 -4.29 -3.51 15.42
CA HIS A 42 -5.11 -2.70 14.53
C HIS A 42 -4.26 -1.71 13.75
N ASP A 43 -3.33 -1.03 14.44
CA ASP A 43 -2.43 -0.08 13.81
C ASP A 43 -1.51 -0.80 12.81
N ARG A 44 -1.02 -2.00 13.15
CA ARG A 44 -0.25 -2.83 12.21
C ARG A 44 -1.05 -3.20 10.96
N ALA A 45 -2.35 -3.50 11.12
CA ALA A 45 -3.22 -3.80 9.99
C ALA A 45 -3.47 -2.57 9.11
N ASP A 46 -3.69 -1.40 9.71
CA ASP A 46 -3.89 -0.16 8.96
C ASP A 46 -2.62 0.25 8.20
N ILE A 47 -1.45 0.12 8.83
CA ILE A 47 -0.15 0.34 8.17
C ILE A 47 0.03 -0.61 6.99
N LEU A 48 -0.31 -1.89 7.16
CA LEU A 48 -0.26 -2.87 6.07
C LEU A 48 -1.20 -2.49 4.92
N ILE A 49 -2.46 -2.14 5.22
CA ILE A 49 -3.46 -1.76 4.21
C ILE A 49 -2.98 -0.55 3.43
N LYS A 50 -2.47 0.49 4.11
CA LYS A 50 -1.92 1.69 3.46
C LYS A 50 -0.73 1.35 2.56
N ALA A 51 0.21 0.54 3.03
CA ALA A 51 1.35 0.11 2.24
C ALA A 51 0.91 -0.69 0.99
N CYS A 52 -0.05 -1.60 1.14
CA CYS A 52 -0.63 -2.32 0.01
C CYS A 52 -1.24 -1.36 -1.02
N ILE A 53 -2.06 -0.40 -0.59
CA ILE A 53 -2.69 0.59 -1.48
C ILE A 53 -1.62 1.44 -2.19
N GLY A 54 -0.59 1.90 -1.48
CA GLY A 54 0.52 2.68 -2.03
C GLY A 54 1.36 1.91 -3.06
N GLU A 55 1.48 0.60 -2.90
CA GLU A 55 2.14 -0.32 -3.85
C GLU A 55 1.19 -0.77 -4.99
N GLY A 56 -0.04 -0.24 -5.05
CA GLY A 56 -1.03 -0.55 -6.08
C GLY A 56 -1.83 -1.84 -5.84
N VAL A 57 -1.66 -2.50 -4.69
CA VAL A 57 -2.53 -3.59 -4.23
C VAL A 57 -3.72 -2.98 -3.50
N ASN A 58 -4.73 -2.63 -4.29
CA ASN A 58 -5.79 -1.73 -3.86
C ASN A 58 -7.20 -2.34 -3.99
N THR A 59 -7.32 -3.67 -4.01
CA THR A 59 -8.62 -4.35 -3.93
C THR A 59 -8.69 -5.19 -2.68
N ALA A 60 -9.88 -5.32 -2.09
CA ALA A 60 -10.05 -6.02 -0.81
C ALA A 60 -9.50 -7.46 -0.86
N SER A 61 -9.82 -8.21 -1.91
CA SER A 61 -9.37 -9.60 -2.08
C SER A 61 -7.84 -9.72 -2.15
N ARG A 62 -7.17 -8.79 -2.83
CA ARG A 62 -5.70 -8.81 -2.98
C ARG A 62 -5.00 -8.38 -1.69
N ILE A 63 -5.52 -7.35 -1.03
CA ILE A 63 -5.04 -6.90 0.28
C ILE A 63 -5.17 -8.04 1.30
N PHE A 64 -6.31 -8.73 1.28
CA PHE A 64 -6.58 -9.87 2.13
C PHE A 64 -5.63 -11.04 1.89
N GLU A 65 -5.40 -11.41 0.63
CA GLU A 65 -4.45 -12.48 0.25
C GLU A 65 -3.04 -12.18 0.80
N ILE A 66 -2.57 -10.93 0.67
CA ILE A 66 -1.28 -10.50 1.20
C ILE A 66 -1.27 -10.57 2.73
N ALA A 67 -2.31 -10.05 3.38
CA ALA A 67 -2.39 -10.03 4.83
C ALA A 67 -2.41 -11.44 5.45
N ALA A 68 -3.10 -12.39 4.81
CA ALA A 68 -3.10 -13.80 5.20
C ALA A 68 -1.68 -14.40 5.12
N ARG A 69 -0.93 -14.12 4.05
CA ARG A 69 0.48 -14.55 3.90
C ARG A 69 1.42 -13.91 4.93
N LEU A 70 1.03 -12.79 5.51
CA LEU A 70 1.74 -12.09 6.58
C LEU A 70 1.25 -12.47 7.99
N GLY A 71 0.31 -13.41 8.11
CA GLY A 71 -0.14 -13.95 9.40
C GLY A 71 -1.28 -13.17 10.07
N PHE A 72 -1.94 -12.24 9.37
CA PHE A 72 -3.14 -11.59 9.88
C PHE A 72 -4.34 -12.54 9.85
N SER A 73 -5.19 -12.48 10.88
CA SER A 73 -6.39 -13.31 10.93
C SER A 73 -7.46 -12.85 9.94
N HIS A 74 -8.25 -13.81 9.45
CA HIS A 74 -9.27 -13.64 8.40
C HIS A 74 -10.27 -12.49 8.66
N GLY A 75 -10.55 -12.14 9.91
CA GLY A 75 -11.54 -11.11 10.25
C GLY A 75 -10.98 -9.69 10.33
N HIS A 76 -9.70 -9.52 10.68
CA HIS A 76 -9.18 -8.19 11.06
C HIS A 76 -9.12 -7.23 9.87
N VAL A 77 -8.54 -7.68 8.77
CA VAL A 77 -8.26 -6.83 7.61
C VAL A 77 -9.54 -6.36 6.90
N PRO A 78 -10.55 -7.22 6.66
CA PRO A 78 -11.83 -6.77 6.09
C PRO A 78 -12.58 -5.77 6.99
N ILE A 79 -12.56 -5.97 8.32
CA ILE A 79 -13.20 -5.06 9.26
C ILE A 79 -12.50 -3.70 9.24
N ARG A 80 -11.15 -3.68 9.29
CA ARG A 80 -10.38 -2.44 9.18
C ARG A 80 -10.67 -1.74 7.86
N LEU A 81 -10.59 -2.45 6.73
CA LEU A 81 -10.91 -1.93 5.40
C LEU A 81 -12.27 -1.25 5.36
N LYS A 82 -13.31 -1.85 5.92
CA LYS A 82 -14.65 -1.25 5.96
C LYS A 82 -14.70 -0.01 6.86
N HIS A 83 -14.11 -0.09 8.05
CA HIS A 83 -14.12 1.02 9.01
C HIS A 83 -13.30 2.24 8.55
N GLY A 84 -12.24 2.05 7.77
CA GLY A 84 -11.42 3.16 7.28
C GLY A 84 -11.99 3.90 6.07
N ILE A 85 -13.14 3.48 5.51
CA ILE A 85 -13.76 4.18 4.37
C ILE A 85 -14.22 5.57 4.83
N GLY A 86 -13.76 6.61 4.12
CA GLY A 86 -14.03 8.01 4.43
C GLY A 86 -13.14 8.62 5.51
N ILE A 87 -12.26 7.82 6.14
CA ILE A 87 -11.30 8.28 7.16
C ILE A 87 -9.87 8.14 6.64
N HIS A 88 -9.52 6.94 6.17
CA HIS A 88 -8.18 6.59 5.72
C HIS A 88 -8.12 6.32 4.21
N TRP A 89 -9.22 5.90 3.60
CA TRP A 89 -9.30 5.64 2.17
C TRP A 89 -10.70 5.89 1.62
N THR A 90 -10.78 6.10 0.31
CA THR A 90 -12.03 5.99 -0.45
C THR A 90 -12.05 4.67 -1.21
N VAL A 91 -13.24 4.23 -1.59
CA VAL A 91 -13.43 3.08 -2.49
C VAL A 91 -14.28 3.55 -3.66
N ASP A 92 -13.88 3.22 -4.88
CA ASP A 92 -14.67 3.54 -6.06
C ASP A 92 -15.74 2.47 -6.37
N ALA A 93 -16.54 2.70 -7.40
CA ALA A 93 -17.63 1.82 -7.80
C ALA A 93 -17.15 0.40 -8.22
N VAL A 94 -15.87 0.24 -8.54
CA VAL A 94 -15.29 -1.06 -8.93
C VAL A 94 -14.54 -1.74 -7.77
N GLY A 95 -14.59 -1.17 -6.56
CA GLY A 95 -13.99 -1.75 -5.37
C GLY A 95 -12.49 -1.48 -5.23
N VAL A 96 -11.98 -0.45 -5.90
CA VAL A 96 -10.58 -0.01 -5.79
C VAL A 96 -10.45 1.03 -4.70
N TYR A 97 -9.59 0.73 -3.73
CA TYR A 97 -9.27 1.57 -2.58
C TYR A 97 -8.21 2.62 -2.95
N LYS A 98 -8.36 3.84 -2.45
CA LYS A 98 -7.40 4.93 -2.63
C LYS A 98 -7.13 5.58 -1.30
N ASP A 99 -5.86 5.72 -0.94
CA ASP A 99 -5.44 6.35 0.31
C ASP A 99 -5.88 7.83 0.31
N LEU A 100 -6.39 8.29 1.44
CA LEU A 100 -6.79 9.68 1.69
C LEU A 100 -5.69 10.50 2.37
N SER A 101 -4.60 9.86 2.81
CA SER A 101 -3.50 10.47 3.56
C SER A 101 -2.58 11.36 2.71
N GLY A 102 -3.06 11.88 1.57
CA GLY A 102 -2.29 12.60 0.55
C GLY A 102 -1.49 13.79 1.07
#